data_AF-A0AA40DNG7-F1
#
_entry.id   AF-A0AA40DNG7-F1
#
_cell.length_a   1.000
_cell.length_b   1.000
_cell.length_c   1.000
_cell.angle_alpha   90.00
_cell.angle_beta   90.00
_cell.angle_gamma   90.00
#
_symmetry.space_group_name_H-M   'P 1'
#
loop_
_entity.id
_entity.type
_entity.pdbx_description
1 polymer ?
#
loop_
_entity_poly.entity_id
_entity_poly.type
_entity_poly.pdbx_seq_one_letter_code
_entity_poly.pdbx_strand_id
1 'polypeptide(L)'
;MAKDHSLTTSSDVIILNSMEMDDEDDSLGDNALVLTRDQLQQVEDFRNRLLNKTDDAEKLELCAEKRNELLRHNTELQILVATYDDVMSAACHGYENKKRETASKGTLRPTGRHKKLDNNLERDEWECYFGIATSAAQVKSKCLAALKAVAKRWGREVTLHYEWESRGEKFYNLLRASALKLPEWNDTARALTIIMCQRHNNIKRACIVQSRDPIMQADLRELGGMLGNTRPPNTDRSRGLVDALFLTGVEAASFVEYASLSVPIIAEGQQQFQWNTNDRPIAQLFKRMTHFNRTVSVQIPSRSPKEDSFENRARNGTTGTR
;
A
#
# COMPACT_ATOMS: atom_id res chain seq x y z
N MET A 1 -43.95 26.99 -29.46
CA MET A 1 -43.35 25.65 -29.20
C MET A 1 -41.90 25.74 -29.66
N ALA A 2 -40.96 26.04 -28.76
CA ALA A 2 -40.10 25.08 -28.01
C ALA A 2 -39.29 24.17 -28.94
N LYS A 3 -37.98 23.92 -28.78
CA LYS A 3 -36.84 24.36 -27.94
C LYS A 3 -35.62 23.74 -28.67
N ASP A 4 -34.61 24.49 -29.08
CA ASP A 4 -33.32 24.74 -28.39
C ASP A 4 -32.37 23.54 -28.17
N HIS A 5 -31.08 23.88 -28.34
CA HIS A 5 -29.81 23.20 -27.99
C HIS A 5 -29.27 22.15 -28.98
N SER A 6 -28.19 22.39 -29.74
CA SER A 6 -26.80 22.80 -29.41
C SER A 6 -26.07 21.81 -28.50
N LEU A 7 -25.13 21.04 -29.05
CA LEU A 7 -23.96 20.58 -28.31
C LEU A 7 -22.73 20.73 -29.23
N THR A 8 -22.14 21.91 -29.09
CA THR A 8 -20.77 22.28 -29.45
C THR A 8 -19.76 21.55 -28.56
N THR A 9 -18.61 21.21 -29.16
CA THR A 9 -17.23 21.29 -28.62
C THR A 9 -16.95 20.76 -27.21
N SER A 10 -15.93 19.91 -27.08
CA SER A 10 -14.60 20.40 -26.69
C SER A 10 -13.70 19.21 -26.42
N SER A 11 -12.55 19.19 -27.10
CA SER A 11 -11.36 18.53 -26.60
C SER A 11 -11.09 18.99 -25.17
N ASP A 12 -10.73 18.06 -24.29
CA ASP A 12 -9.72 18.28 -23.27
C ASP A 12 -9.17 16.93 -22.83
N VAL A 13 -8.15 16.53 -23.58
CA VAL A 13 -7.11 15.64 -23.10
C VAL A 13 -6.47 16.37 -21.93
N ILE A 14 -6.73 15.93 -20.69
CA ILE A 14 -5.92 16.36 -19.56
C ILE A 14 -4.59 15.63 -19.69
N ILE A 15 -3.70 16.25 -20.45
CA ILE A 15 -2.26 16.04 -20.36
C ILE A 15 -1.89 16.53 -18.96
N LEU A 16 -1.60 15.60 -18.05
CA LEU A 16 -0.83 15.95 -16.85
C LEU A 16 0.57 16.28 -17.34
N ASN A 17 0.77 17.56 -17.65
CA ASN A 17 2.06 18.14 -17.96
C ASN A 17 3.04 17.76 -16.84
N SER A 18 4.16 17.20 -17.25
CA SER A 18 5.40 17.21 -16.46
C SER A 18 5.77 18.67 -16.24
N MET A 19 5.39 19.20 -15.09
CA MET A 19 5.83 20.48 -14.59
C MET A 19 6.93 20.16 -13.59
N GLU A 20 8.18 20.35 -14.02
CA GLU A 20 9.30 20.55 -13.12
C GLU A 20 8.87 21.64 -12.14
N MET A 21 8.72 21.28 -10.86
CA MET A 21 8.39 22.22 -9.79
C MET A 21 9.50 22.18 -8.77
N ASP A 22 10.00 23.38 -8.56
CA ASP A 22 11.04 23.79 -7.63
C ASP A 22 10.82 23.28 -6.20
N ASP A 23 11.93 23.12 -5.48
CA ASP A 23 12.08 22.63 -4.09
C ASP A 23 11.43 23.53 -2.99
N GLU A 24 10.30 24.20 -3.25
CA GLU A 24 9.62 25.04 -2.25
C GLU A 24 8.25 24.49 -1.79
N ASP A 25 8.22 24.14 -0.49
CA ASP A 25 7.14 23.57 0.34
C ASP A 25 6.78 22.08 0.14
N ASP A 26 7.79 21.22 0.30
CA ASP A 26 7.64 19.76 0.46
C ASP A 26 6.70 19.38 1.65
N SER A 27 6.38 20.31 2.57
CA SER A 27 5.62 19.99 3.79
C SER A 27 4.14 19.68 3.53
N LEU A 28 3.53 20.31 2.52
CA LEU A 28 2.13 20.03 2.15
C LEU A 28 2.02 18.68 1.42
N GLY A 29 3.00 18.38 0.57
CA GLY A 29 3.15 17.07 -0.07
C GLY A 29 3.40 15.95 0.94
N ASP A 30 4.12 16.26 2.00
CA ASP A 30 4.43 15.35 3.09
C ASP A 30 3.22 15.02 3.97
N ASN A 31 2.42 16.02 4.31
CA ASN A 31 1.21 15.83 5.11
C ASN A 31 0.21 14.90 4.41
N ALA A 32 0.13 14.94 3.08
CA ALA A 32 -0.71 14.03 2.31
C ALA A 32 -0.28 12.55 2.39
N LEU A 33 0.95 12.25 2.86
CA LEU A 33 1.37 10.86 3.12
C LEU A 33 0.90 10.34 4.47
N VAL A 34 0.57 11.22 5.41
CA VAL A 34 0.34 10.87 6.83
C VAL A 34 -1.03 11.31 7.35
N LEU A 35 -1.83 11.99 6.54
CA LEU A 35 -3.20 12.40 6.85
C LEU A 35 -4.15 11.88 5.78
N THR A 36 -5.37 11.54 6.22
CA THR A 36 -6.44 11.23 5.28
C THR A 36 -6.83 12.47 4.49
N ARG A 37 -7.49 12.30 3.34
CA ARG A 37 -7.98 13.43 2.53
C ARG A 37 -8.86 14.39 3.33
N ASP A 38 -9.75 13.85 4.16
CA ASP A 38 -10.65 14.65 4.99
C ASP A 38 -9.89 15.43 6.07
N GLN A 39 -8.89 14.81 6.69
CA GLN A 39 -8.03 15.47 7.67
C GLN A 39 -7.20 16.59 7.04
N LEU A 40 -6.65 16.35 5.85
CA LEU A 40 -5.89 17.35 5.10
C LEU A 40 -6.78 18.56 4.77
N GLN A 41 -8.01 18.33 4.31
CA GLN A 41 -8.97 19.40 4.04
C GLN A 41 -9.27 20.23 5.31
N GLN A 42 -9.51 19.56 6.45
CA GLN A 42 -9.76 20.27 7.72
C GLN A 42 -8.59 21.14 8.17
N VAL A 43 -7.36 20.64 8.00
CA VAL A 43 -6.14 21.39 8.32
C VAL A 43 -6.01 22.61 7.40
N GLU A 44 -6.29 22.45 6.11
CA GLU A 44 -6.18 23.54 5.13
C GLU A 44 -7.26 24.62 5.36
N ASP A 45 -8.49 24.19 5.66
CA ASP A 45 -9.58 25.11 6.03
C ASP A 45 -9.22 25.92 7.28
N PHE A 46 -8.60 25.27 8.27
CA PHE A 46 -8.12 25.95 9.47
C PHE A 46 -6.95 26.91 9.17
N ARG A 47 -6.00 26.51 8.33
CA ARG A 47 -4.90 27.39 7.87
C ARG A 47 -5.45 28.64 7.21
N ASN A 48 -6.41 28.48 6.30
CA ASN A 48 -7.06 29.61 5.61
C ASN A 48 -7.83 30.51 6.60
N ARG A 49 -8.50 29.93 7.60
CA ARG A 49 -9.13 30.71 8.67
C ARG A 49 -8.13 31.55 9.46
N LEU A 50 -6.95 31.00 9.78
CA LEU A 50 -5.89 31.76 10.46
C LEU A 50 -5.30 32.86 9.57
N LEU A 51 -5.07 32.59 8.28
CA LEU A 51 -4.53 33.57 7.33
C LEU A 51 -5.49 34.73 7.08
N ASN A 52 -6.79 34.49 7.14
CA ASN A 52 -7.82 35.52 6.99
C ASN A 52 -7.93 36.47 8.20
N LYS A 53 -7.25 36.18 9.31
CA LYS A 53 -7.20 37.07 10.48
C LYS A 53 -5.98 37.97 10.40
N THR A 54 -6.18 39.27 10.58
CA THR A 54 -5.10 40.27 10.63
C THR A 54 -4.54 40.46 12.03
N ASP A 55 -5.40 40.33 13.05
CA ASP A 55 -5.01 40.46 14.45
C ASP A 55 -4.50 39.12 15.01
N ASP A 56 -3.35 39.17 15.68
CA ASP A 56 -2.72 37.99 16.24
C ASP A 56 -3.42 37.52 17.52
N ALA A 57 -4.14 38.40 18.24
CA ALA A 57 -4.96 37.98 19.37
C ALA A 57 -6.17 37.15 18.93
N GLU A 58 -6.85 37.55 17.83
CA GLU A 58 -7.89 36.73 17.20
C GLU A 58 -7.36 35.39 16.69
N LYS A 59 -6.15 35.36 16.11
CA LYS A 59 -5.49 34.10 15.72
C LYS A 59 -5.23 33.20 16.93
N LEU A 60 -4.76 33.79 18.04
CA LEU A 60 -4.47 33.05 19.26
C LEU A 60 -5.75 32.47 19.88
N GLU A 61 -6.87 33.18 19.81
CA GLU A 61 -8.18 32.68 20.24
C GLU A 61 -8.62 31.48 19.36
N LEU A 62 -8.50 31.59 18.04
CA LEU A 62 -8.75 30.46 17.13
C LEU A 62 -7.84 29.26 17.40
N CYS A 63 -6.57 29.49 17.73
CA CYS A 63 -5.65 28.43 18.14
C CYS A 63 -6.10 27.78 19.45
N ALA A 64 -6.60 28.56 20.43
CA ALA A 64 -7.11 28.05 21.69
C ALA A 64 -8.39 27.20 21.49
N GLU A 65 -9.30 27.63 20.61
CA GLU A 65 -10.49 26.87 20.25
C GLU A 65 -10.12 25.51 19.63
N LYS A 66 -9.24 25.52 18.61
CA LYS A 66 -8.82 24.29 17.93
C LYS A 66 -8.01 23.39 18.86
N ARG A 67 -7.19 23.94 19.75
CA ARG A 67 -6.52 23.19 20.83
C ARG A 67 -7.54 22.46 21.71
N ASN A 68 -8.59 23.15 22.16
CA ASN A 68 -9.63 22.55 23.00
C ASN A 68 -10.40 21.45 22.27
N GLU A 69 -10.69 21.66 20.99
CA GLU A 69 -11.27 20.63 20.12
C GLU A 69 -10.37 19.39 20.05
N LEU A 70 -9.07 19.56 19.81
CA LEU A 70 -8.10 18.46 19.72
C LEU A 70 -7.94 17.72 21.04
N LEU A 71 -7.94 18.43 22.18
CA LEU A 71 -7.88 17.81 23.51
C LEU A 71 -9.14 17.00 23.83
N ARG A 72 -10.32 17.43 23.35
CA ARG A 72 -11.60 16.72 23.55
C ARG A 72 -11.70 15.41 22.77
N HIS A 73 -11.13 15.35 21.57
CA HIS A 73 -11.24 14.18 20.68
C HIS A 73 -10.28 13.03 21.04
N ASN A 74 -9.59 13.12 22.19
CA ASN A 74 -8.65 12.14 22.70
C ASN A 74 -7.38 11.98 21.82
N THR A 75 -6.27 11.65 22.46
CA THR A 75 -4.89 11.66 21.89
C THR A 75 -4.60 10.65 20.78
N GLU A 76 -5.61 9.97 20.24
CA GLU A 76 -5.44 8.92 19.21
C GLU A 76 -5.06 9.51 17.84
N LEU A 77 -5.32 10.80 17.62
CA LEU A 77 -4.98 11.52 16.39
C LEU A 77 -3.63 12.25 16.49
N GLN A 78 -2.60 11.58 16.99
CA GLN A 78 -1.28 12.19 17.24
C GLN A 78 -0.73 12.93 16.02
N ILE A 79 -0.76 12.30 14.85
CA ILE A 79 -0.24 12.93 13.61
C ILE A 79 -1.04 14.19 13.27
N LEU A 80 -2.36 14.18 13.44
CA LEU A 80 -3.22 15.35 13.21
C LEU A 80 -2.89 16.48 14.20
N VAL A 81 -2.69 16.16 15.48
CA VAL A 81 -2.28 17.14 16.49
C VAL A 81 -0.95 17.78 16.12
N ALA A 82 0.04 17.00 15.67
CA ALA A 82 1.32 17.53 15.20
C ALA A 82 1.14 18.47 14.01
N THR A 83 0.29 18.12 13.04
CA THR A 83 0.06 18.99 11.89
C THR A 83 -0.64 20.29 12.26
N TYR A 84 -1.62 20.26 13.18
CA TYR A 84 -2.21 21.50 13.69
C TYR A 84 -1.21 22.34 14.48
N ASP A 85 -0.36 21.72 15.28
CA ASP A 85 0.74 22.40 16.00
C ASP A 85 1.71 23.09 15.03
N ASP A 86 2.09 22.45 13.92
CA ASP A 86 2.90 23.04 12.85
C ASP A 86 2.21 24.28 12.24
N VAL A 87 0.92 24.15 11.88
CA VAL A 87 0.13 25.24 11.27
C VAL A 87 -0.04 26.42 12.23
N MET A 88 -0.35 26.16 13.50
CA MET A 88 -0.49 27.21 14.51
C MET A 88 0.83 27.93 14.76
N SER A 89 1.94 27.19 14.86
CA SER A 89 3.29 27.76 15.07
C SER A 89 3.72 28.63 13.88
N ALA A 90 3.38 28.23 12.65
CA ALA A 90 3.73 28.97 11.45
C ALA A 90 2.87 30.23 11.23
N ALA A 91 1.59 30.21 11.60
CA ALA A 91 0.63 31.26 11.24
C ALA A 91 0.30 32.26 12.37
N CYS A 92 0.59 31.94 13.64
CA CYS A 92 0.27 32.77 14.81
C CYS A 92 1.50 33.02 15.69
N HIS A 93 1.91 34.28 15.83
CA HIS A 93 3.09 34.65 16.62
C HIS A 93 2.85 34.49 18.12
N GLY A 94 1.66 34.84 18.60
CA GLY A 94 1.27 34.69 20.00
C GLY A 94 1.28 33.24 20.45
N TYR A 95 0.90 32.32 19.56
CA TYR A 95 0.99 30.89 19.81
C TYR A 95 2.45 30.44 19.96
N GLU A 96 3.30 30.81 19.00
CA GLU A 96 4.71 30.45 18.99
C GLU A 96 5.46 31.03 20.20
N ASN A 97 5.16 32.26 20.59
CA ASN A 97 5.68 32.88 21.81
C ASN A 97 5.26 32.10 23.06
N LYS A 98 3.97 31.74 23.17
CA LYS A 98 3.45 30.96 24.29
C LYS A 98 4.11 29.58 24.39
N LYS A 99 4.29 28.91 23.27
CA LYS A 99 4.99 27.62 23.17
C LYS A 99 6.44 27.72 23.67
N ARG A 100 7.15 28.79 23.27
CA ARG A 100 8.53 29.06 23.69
C ARG A 100 8.65 29.39 25.18
N GLU A 101 7.72 30.18 25.72
CA GLU A 101 7.65 30.47 27.15
C GLU A 101 7.44 29.20 27.98
N THR A 102 6.51 28.33 27.55
CA THR A 102 6.26 27.05 28.22
C THR A 102 7.47 26.12 28.11
N ALA A 103 8.15 26.07 26.97
CA ALA A 103 9.39 25.29 26.81
C ALA A 103 10.51 25.78 27.75
N SER A 104 10.63 27.09 27.92
CA SER A 104 11.66 27.72 28.78
C SER A 104 11.43 27.46 30.27
N LYS A 105 10.18 27.21 30.68
CA LYS A 105 9.83 26.87 32.07
C LYS A 105 10.16 25.41 32.44
N GLY A 106 10.59 24.59 31.48
CA GLY A 106 10.97 23.19 31.72
C GLY A 106 9.80 22.24 32.04
N THR A 107 8.55 22.70 31.89
CA THR A 107 7.34 21.93 32.25
C THR A 107 6.89 20.90 31.20
N LEU A 108 7.56 20.82 30.04
CA LEU A 108 7.24 19.86 28.96
C LEU A 108 7.66 18.43 29.34
N ARG A 109 6.98 17.83 30.32
CA ARG A 109 7.11 16.40 30.60
C ARG A 109 6.12 15.60 29.73
N PRO A 110 6.58 14.57 29.02
CA PRO A 110 5.69 13.67 28.30
C PRO A 110 4.90 12.87 29.33
N THR A 111 3.62 13.18 29.52
CA THR A 111 2.75 12.39 30.39
C THR A 111 2.41 11.07 29.71
N GLY A 112 3.28 10.09 29.87
CA GLY A 112 2.93 8.69 29.68
C GLY A 112 1.90 8.24 30.73
N ARG A 113 0.84 7.58 30.24
CA ARG A 113 -0.17 6.76 30.94
C ARG A 113 -0.75 7.29 32.25
N HIS A 114 -2.05 7.59 32.20
CA HIS A 114 -3.04 7.53 33.30
C HIS A 114 -2.47 7.32 34.70
N LYS A 115 -1.95 8.38 35.30
CA LYS A 115 -1.96 8.50 36.76
C LYS A 115 -3.18 9.35 37.08
N LYS A 116 -4.21 8.72 37.67
CA LYS A 116 -5.24 9.44 38.45
C LYS A 116 -4.45 10.35 39.38
N LEU A 117 -4.43 11.65 39.09
CA LEU A 117 -3.81 12.65 39.92
C LEU A 117 -4.93 13.60 40.34
N ASP A 118 -4.98 13.83 41.65
CA ASP A 118 -6.01 14.53 42.38
C ASP A 118 -6.57 15.77 41.67
N ASN A 119 -7.89 15.87 41.78
CA ASN A 119 -8.66 17.07 41.53
C ASN A 119 -8.07 18.21 42.40
N ASN A 120 -7.45 19.23 41.80
CA ASN A 120 -7.29 20.62 42.32
C ASN A 120 -6.06 21.40 41.77
N LEU A 121 -5.43 20.96 40.68
CA LEU A 121 -4.60 21.88 39.89
C LEU A 121 -5.23 21.97 38.51
N GLU A 122 -5.83 23.11 38.20
CA GLU A 122 -6.13 23.53 36.83
C GLU A 122 -4.81 23.48 36.06
N ARG A 123 -4.52 22.32 35.47
CA ARG A 123 -3.35 22.14 34.62
C ARG A 123 -3.57 23.08 33.44
N ASP A 124 -2.64 23.99 33.21
CA ASP A 124 -2.70 24.88 32.07
C ASP A 124 -2.89 24.03 30.81
N GLU A 125 -4.03 24.22 30.16
CA GLU A 125 -4.44 23.48 28.97
C GLU A 125 -3.40 23.63 27.85
N TRP A 126 -2.63 24.73 27.84
CA TRP A 126 -1.50 24.93 26.95
C TRP A 126 -0.33 24.00 27.27
N GLU A 127 0.04 23.85 28.54
CA GLU A 127 1.09 22.90 28.94
C GLU A 127 0.70 21.46 28.58
N CYS A 128 -0.56 21.10 28.83
CA CYS A 128 -1.10 19.79 28.45
C CYS A 128 -0.99 19.55 26.94
N TYR A 129 -1.46 20.53 26.15
CA TYR A 129 -1.43 20.44 24.70
C TYR A 129 -0.01 20.36 24.14
N PHE A 130 0.91 21.23 24.57
CA PHE A 130 2.28 21.23 24.05
C PHE A 130 3.03 19.94 24.38
N GLY A 131 2.76 19.33 25.55
CA GLY A 131 3.28 18.00 25.86
C GLY A 131 2.81 16.92 24.88
N ILE A 132 1.52 16.94 24.52
CA ILE A 132 0.93 16.03 23.53
C ILE A 132 1.50 16.33 22.13
N ALA A 133 1.52 17.59 21.71
CA ALA A 133 2.01 18.04 20.41
C ALA A 133 3.48 17.65 20.19
N THR A 134 4.33 17.80 21.21
CA THR A 134 5.74 17.40 21.14
C THR A 134 5.89 15.89 20.93
N SER A 135 5.14 15.06 21.67
CA SER A 135 5.12 13.61 21.47
C SER A 135 4.61 13.24 20.08
N ALA A 136 3.55 13.91 19.65
CA ALA A 136 2.92 13.73 18.35
C ALA A 136 3.88 14.06 17.19
N ALA A 137 4.65 15.14 17.30
CA ALA A 137 5.63 15.55 16.30
C ALA A 137 6.72 14.48 16.09
N GLN A 138 7.16 13.82 17.17
CA GLN A 138 8.11 12.69 17.07
C GLN A 138 7.51 11.50 16.32
N VAL A 139 6.23 11.19 16.55
CA VAL A 139 5.53 10.11 15.85
C VAL A 139 5.33 10.46 14.38
N LYS A 140 4.88 11.69 14.07
CA LYS A 140 4.74 12.21 12.71
C LYS A 140 6.06 12.12 11.95
N SER A 141 7.17 12.58 12.54
CA SER A 141 8.50 12.54 11.92
C SER A 141 8.96 11.12 11.56
N LYS A 142 8.79 10.15 12.48
CA LYS A 142 9.14 8.75 12.22
C LYS A 142 8.28 8.13 11.12
N CYS A 143 6.97 8.39 11.16
CA CYS A 143 6.02 7.92 10.16
C CYS A 143 6.37 8.45 8.78
N LEU A 144 6.56 9.78 8.69
CA LEU A 144 6.92 10.48 7.46
C LEU A 144 8.23 9.93 6.87
N ALA A 145 9.27 9.76 7.69
CA ALA A 145 10.55 9.22 7.23
C ALA A 145 10.41 7.81 6.64
N ALA A 146 9.55 6.96 7.23
CA ALA A 146 9.28 5.63 6.70
C ALA A 146 8.49 5.68 5.38
N LEU A 147 7.43 6.48 5.31
CA LEU A 147 6.59 6.59 4.12
C LEU A 147 7.30 7.31 2.96
N LYS A 148 8.13 8.33 3.22
CA LYS A 148 9.01 8.93 2.21
C LYS A 148 9.96 7.89 1.61
N ALA A 149 10.55 7.03 2.45
CA ALA A 149 11.44 5.98 1.97
C ALA A 149 10.72 4.96 1.09
N VAL A 150 9.46 4.65 1.41
CA VAL A 150 8.61 3.77 0.59
C VAL A 150 8.21 4.46 -0.71
N ALA A 151 7.71 5.70 -0.65
CA ALA A 151 7.33 6.48 -1.82
C ALA A 151 8.50 6.68 -2.81
N LYS A 152 9.71 6.87 -2.30
CA LYS A 152 10.93 6.95 -3.12
C LYS A 152 11.24 5.66 -3.90
N ARG A 153 10.81 4.49 -3.40
CA ARG A 153 11.07 3.19 -4.01
C ARG A 153 9.92 2.73 -4.88
N TRP A 154 8.70 2.79 -4.36
CA TRP A 154 7.52 2.22 -4.99
C TRP A 154 6.66 3.26 -5.71
N GLY A 155 6.98 4.54 -5.61
CA GLY A 155 6.17 5.62 -6.14
C GLY A 155 5.23 6.22 -5.09
N ARG A 156 4.97 7.53 -5.23
CA ARG A 156 4.09 8.29 -4.33
C ARG A 156 2.63 7.89 -4.54
N GLU A 157 2.25 7.63 -5.78
CA GLU A 157 0.94 7.14 -6.19
C GLU A 157 0.56 5.82 -5.52
N VAL A 158 1.51 4.90 -5.33
CA VAL A 158 1.27 3.64 -4.62
C VAL A 158 0.97 3.92 -3.16
N THR A 159 1.80 4.74 -2.51
CA THR A 159 1.64 5.06 -1.08
C THR A 159 0.30 5.74 -0.81
N LEU A 160 -0.13 6.64 -1.70
CA LEU A 160 -1.44 7.32 -1.61
C LEU A 160 -2.61 6.42 -1.99
N HIS A 161 -2.43 5.47 -2.91
CA HIS A 161 -3.50 4.57 -3.33
C HIS A 161 -4.01 3.70 -2.17
N TYR A 162 -3.09 3.19 -1.36
CA TYR A 162 -3.37 2.27 -0.26
C TYR A 162 -3.67 2.96 1.08
N GLU A 163 -3.56 4.28 1.18
CA GLU A 163 -3.96 5.03 2.39
C GLU A 163 -3.36 4.46 3.69
N TRP A 164 -2.05 4.16 3.66
CA TRP A 164 -1.36 3.53 4.78
C TRP A 164 -1.24 4.43 6.01
N GLU A 165 -1.57 5.73 5.93
CA GLU A 165 -1.48 6.73 7.01
C GLU A 165 -2.24 6.37 8.29
N SER A 166 -3.25 5.50 8.16
CA SER A 166 -4.07 5.04 9.27
C SER A 166 -3.42 3.89 10.07
N ARG A 167 -2.26 3.38 9.62
CA ARG A 167 -1.58 2.24 10.23
C ARG A 167 -0.63 2.67 11.36
N GLY A 168 -0.31 1.74 12.26
CA GLY A 168 0.61 2.00 13.38
C GLY A 168 2.08 1.91 12.99
N GLU A 169 2.97 2.45 13.84
CA GLU A 169 4.45 2.47 13.66
C GLU A 169 5.04 1.12 13.21
N LYS A 170 4.56 0.02 13.80
CA LYS A 170 5.04 -1.34 13.46
C LYS A 170 4.77 -1.71 12.00
N PHE A 171 3.70 -1.21 11.42
CA PHE A 171 3.35 -1.44 10.03
C PHE A 171 4.31 -0.69 9.11
N TYR A 172 4.55 0.60 9.36
CA TYR A 172 5.48 1.41 8.56
C TYR A 172 6.91 0.87 8.56
N ASN A 173 7.38 0.38 9.71
CA ASN A 173 8.71 -0.23 9.79
C ASN A 173 8.83 -1.49 8.93
N LEU A 174 7.78 -2.33 8.88
CA LEU A 174 7.75 -3.51 8.02
C LEU A 174 7.62 -3.14 6.55
N LEU A 175 6.83 -2.11 6.25
CA LEU A 175 6.65 -1.58 4.90
C LEU A 175 7.98 -1.05 4.35
N ARG A 176 8.66 -0.19 5.12
CA ARG A 176 9.99 0.33 4.80
C ARG A 176 11.01 -0.80 4.62
N ALA A 177 11.03 -1.79 5.52
CA ALA A 177 11.93 -2.93 5.39
C ALA A 177 11.66 -3.74 4.13
N SER A 178 10.38 -3.89 3.75
CA SER A 178 9.98 -4.58 2.51
C SER A 178 10.43 -3.80 1.28
N ALA A 179 10.20 -2.48 1.24
CA ALA A 179 10.63 -1.61 0.14
C ALA A 179 12.15 -1.55 -0.04
N LEU A 180 12.92 -1.72 1.04
CA LEU A 180 14.37 -1.83 0.97
C LEU A 180 14.84 -3.16 0.36
N LYS A 181 14.09 -4.25 0.57
CA LYS A 181 14.43 -5.57 0.04
C LYS A 181 13.93 -5.78 -1.40
N LEU A 182 12.73 -5.29 -1.70
CA LEU A 182 12.11 -5.31 -3.03
C LEU A 182 11.87 -3.88 -3.46
N PRO A 183 12.84 -3.22 -4.11
CA PRO A 183 12.68 -1.82 -4.52
C PRO A 183 11.65 -1.65 -5.62
N GLU A 184 11.39 -2.69 -6.43
CA GLU A 184 10.40 -2.65 -7.50
C GLU A 184 8.99 -2.99 -6.97
N TRP A 185 8.04 -2.08 -7.17
CA TRP A 185 6.67 -2.29 -6.70
C TRP A 185 6.00 -3.49 -7.39
N ASN A 186 6.22 -3.71 -8.69
CA ASN A 186 5.61 -4.82 -9.43
C ASN A 186 6.00 -6.19 -8.86
N ASP A 187 7.25 -6.36 -8.43
CA ASP A 187 7.72 -7.61 -7.84
C ASP A 187 7.16 -7.78 -6.42
N THR A 188 7.13 -6.68 -5.66
CA THR A 188 6.50 -6.62 -4.33
C THR A 188 5.02 -6.99 -4.41
N ALA A 189 4.27 -6.40 -5.32
CA ALA A 189 2.84 -6.62 -5.51
C ALA A 189 2.55 -8.09 -5.90
N ARG A 190 3.38 -8.68 -6.77
CA ARG A 190 3.28 -10.11 -7.11
C ARG A 190 3.50 -11.01 -5.90
N ALA A 191 4.55 -10.74 -5.12
CA ALA A 191 4.83 -11.52 -3.91
C ALA A 191 3.73 -11.35 -2.84
N LEU A 192 3.26 -10.13 -2.61
CA LEU A 192 2.14 -9.84 -1.70
C LEU A 192 0.86 -10.54 -2.13
N THR A 193 0.55 -10.57 -3.43
CA THR A 193 -0.61 -11.28 -3.97
C THR A 193 -0.54 -12.77 -3.63
N ILE A 194 0.62 -13.41 -3.82
CA ILE A 194 0.82 -14.82 -3.48
C ILE A 194 0.60 -15.06 -1.98
N ILE A 195 1.20 -14.23 -1.11
CA ILE A 195 1.05 -14.33 0.34
C ILE A 195 -0.40 -14.16 0.77
N MET A 196 -1.09 -13.16 0.23
CA MET A 196 -2.49 -12.89 0.53
C MET A 196 -3.40 -14.05 0.07
N CYS A 197 -3.14 -14.65 -1.09
CA CYS A 197 -3.83 -15.86 -1.54
C CYS A 197 -3.57 -17.05 -0.62
N GLN A 198 -2.33 -17.27 -0.18
CA GLN A 198 -1.97 -18.32 0.78
C GLN A 198 -2.67 -18.12 2.13
N ARG A 199 -2.75 -16.87 2.61
CA ARG A 199 -3.51 -16.52 3.82
C ARG A 199 -4.99 -16.85 3.65
N HIS A 200 -5.58 -16.51 2.51
CA HIS A 200 -7.00 -16.77 2.23
C HIS A 200 -7.33 -18.27 2.17
N ASN A 201 -6.46 -19.05 1.53
CA ASN A 201 -6.66 -20.50 1.36
C ASN A 201 -6.40 -21.29 2.65
N ASN A 202 -5.62 -20.75 3.57
CA ASN A 202 -5.46 -21.32 4.91
C ASN A 202 -6.66 -20.93 5.78
N ILE A 203 -7.67 -21.82 5.83
CA ILE A 203 -9.03 -21.73 6.44
C ILE A 203 -9.11 -21.23 7.91
N LYS A 204 -8.01 -20.77 8.54
CA LYS A 204 -8.01 -20.20 9.90
C LYS A 204 -7.54 -18.74 9.99
N ARG A 205 -7.24 -18.05 8.88
CA ARG A 205 -6.82 -16.63 8.91
C ARG A 205 -7.71 -15.78 8.02
N ALA A 206 -8.08 -14.62 8.57
CA ALA A 206 -8.99 -13.61 8.05
C ALA A 206 -9.14 -13.54 6.51
N CYS A 207 -10.40 -13.49 6.05
CA CYS A 207 -10.74 -13.24 4.65
C CYS A 207 -9.99 -12.02 4.10
N ILE A 208 -9.70 -12.04 2.79
CA ILE A 208 -9.30 -10.83 2.09
C ILE A 208 -10.51 -9.88 2.17
N VAL A 209 -10.40 -8.87 3.03
CA VAL A 209 -11.44 -7.85 3.17
C VAL A 209 -11.50 -7.10 1.84
N GLN A 210 -12.71 -6.87 1.32
CA GLN A 210 -12.90 -5.88 0.25
C GLN A 210 -12.63 -4.49 0.86
N SER A 211 -11.36 -4.13 0.90
CA SER A 211 -10.84 -2.87 1.39
C SER A 211 -9.79 -2.37 0.40
N ARG A 212 -9.61 -1.06 0.37
CA ARG A 212 -8.60 -0.39 -0.43
C ARG A 212 -7.18 -0.79 -0.02
N ASP A 213 -6.99 -1.19 1.25
CA ASP A 213 -5.74 -1.78 1.77
C ASP A 213 -5.98 -3.19 2.33
N PRO A 214 -5.88 -4.23 1.48
CA PRO A 214 -6.02 -5.61 1.91
C PRO A 214 -4.74 -6.19 2.54
N ILE A 215 -3.65 -5.41 2.56
CA ILE A 215 -2.34 -5.82 3.06
C ILE A 215 -2.35 -5.74 4.59
N MET A 216 -2.04 -6.85 5.25
CA MET A 216 -1.93 -6.92 6.71
C MET A 216 -0.47 -6.94 7.15
N GLN A 217 -0.24 -6.58 8.42
CA GLN A 217 1.07 -6.70 9.04
C GLN A 217 1.66 -8.12 8.96
N ALA A 218 0.80 -9.15 8.94
CA ALA A 218 1.23 -10.53 8.75
C ALA A 218 1.87 -10.76 7.37
N ASP A 219 1.32 -10.16 6.32
CA ASP A 219 1.83 -10.32 4.95
C ASP A 219 3.19 -9.68 4.80
N LEU A 220 3.38 -8.47 5.35
CA LEU A 220 4.68 -7.79 5.31
C LEU A 220 5.76 -8.55 6.09
N ARG A 221 5.39 -9.24 7.18
CA ARG A 221 6.31 -10.14 7.90
C ARG A 221 6.67 -11.35 7.06
N GLU A 222 5.68 -11.96 6.40
CA GLU A 222 5.89 -13.11 5.53
C GLU A 222 6.70 -12.73 4.30
N LEU A 223 6.46 -11.58 3.69
CA LEU A 223 7.26 -11.01 2.60
C LEU A 223 8.71 -10.82 3.02
N GLY A 224 8.92 -10.26 4.22
CA GLY A 224 10.25 -10.14 4.81
C GLY A 224 10.94 -11.48 5.04
N GLY A 225 10.18 -12.54 5.31
CA GLY A 225 10.64 -13.91 5.53
C GLY A 225 10.88 -14.70 4.23
N MET A 226 10.02 -14.54 3.21
CA MET A 226 10.15 -15.17 1.90
C MET A 226 11.48 -14.83 1.24
N LEU A 227 11.98 -13.60 1.44
CA LEU A 227 13.24 -13.13 0.87
C LEU A 227 14.46 -13.53 1.71
N GLY A 228 14.28 -13.86 2.99
CA GLY A 228 15.34 -14.41 3.83
C GLY A 228 15.44 -15.94 3.72
N ASN A 229 14.37 -16.58 3.24
CA ASN A 229 14.21 -18.02 3.17
C ASN A 229 13.87 -18.50 1.76
N THR A 230 14.16 -17.73 0.71
CA THR A 230 14.12 -18.21 -0.67
C THR A 230 15.14 -19.34 -0.79
N ARG A 231 14.66 -20.53 -0.50
CA ARG A 231 15.36 -21.78 -0.64
C ARG A 231 14.78 -22.43 -1.90
N PRO A 232 15.62 -23.13 -2.68
CA PRO A 232 15.09 -23.96 -3.75
C PRO A 232 13.98 -24.87 -3.18
N PRO A 233 12.91 -25.14 -3.96
CA PRO A 233 11.81 -26.00 -3.52
C PRO A 233 12.39 -27.28 -2.92
N ASN A 234 11.86 -27.72 -1.78
CA ASN A 234 12.36 -28.93 -1.17
C ASN A 234 12.01 -30.12 -2.06
N THR A 235 13.01 -30.68 -2.73
CA THR A 235 12.88 -31.86 -3.60
C THR A 235 13.16 -33.17 -2.84
N ASP A 236 13.64 -33.06 -1.60
CA ASP A 236 14.12 -34.19 -0.80
C ASP A 236 13.09 -34.58 0.28
N ARG A 237 12.52 -35.79 0.14
CA ARG A 237 11.55 -36.36 1.09
C ARG A 237 12.12 -36.52 2.50
N SER A 238 13.44 -36.63 2.66
CA SER A 238 14.08 -36.75 3.97
C SER A 238 14.12 -35.43 4.74
N ARG A 239 13.90 -34.29 4.06
CA ARG A 239 13.94 -32.93 4.63
C ARG A 239 12.56 -32.39 5.01
N GLY A 240 11.52 -33.21 4.91
CA GLY A 240 10.14 -32.85 5.27
C GLY A 240 9.21 -32.88 4.06
N LEU A 241 8.19 -32.00 4.06
CA LEU A 241 7.23 -31.90 2.97
C LEU A 241 7.95 -31.48 1.67
N VAL A 242 7.59 -32.16 0.58
CA VAL A 242 8.16 -31.94 -0.75
C VAL A 242 7.35 -30.87 -1.47
N ASP A 243 8.02 -29.82 -1.94
CA ASP A 243 7.38 -28.69 -2.64
C ASP A 243 7.30 -28.94 -4.15
N ALA A 244 8.20 -29.75 -4.70
CA ALA A 244 8.20 -30.17 -6.10
C ALA A 244 8.88 -31.53 -6.27
N LEU A 245 8.33 -32.38 -7.12
CA LEU A 245 8.92 -33.69 -7.45
C LEU A 245 9.69 -33.58 -8.76
N PHE A 246 10.97 -33.96 -8.74
CA PHE A 246 11.77 -34.15 -9.95
C PHE A 246 11.80 -35.65 -10.24
N LEU A 247 11.15 -36.04 -11.33
CA LEU A 247 10.96 -37.45 -11.69
C LEU A 247 11.43 -37.65 -13.12
N THR A 248 11.94 -38.84 -13.44
CA THR A 248 12.08 -39.24 -14.84
C THR A 248 10.70 -39.32 -15.51
N GLY A 249 10.69 -39.37 -16.83
CA GLY A 249 9.45 -39.48 -17.58
C GLY A 249 8.57 -40.67 -17.24
N VAL A 250 9.21 -41.82 -16.98
CA VAL A 250 8.52 -43.06 -16.61
C VAL A 250 7.94 -42.94 -15.21
N GLU A 251 8.72 -42.41 -14.26
CA GLU A 251 8.26 -42.20 -12.88
C GLU A 251 7.11 -41.20 -12.80
N ALA A 252 7.18 -40.11 -13.56
CA ALA A 252 6.10 -39.12 -13.62
C ALA A 252 4.80 -39.74 -14.18
N ALA A 253 4.88 -40.53 -15.24
CA ALA A 253 3.72 -41.19 -15.84
C ALA A 253 3.05 -42.15 -14.85
N SER A 254 3.82 -43.02 -14.20
CA SER A 254 3.31 -43.90 -13.16
C SER A 254 2.75 -43.11 -11.97
N PHE A 255 3.39 -42.01 -11.56
CA PHE A 255 2.92 -41.22 -10.41
C PHE A 255 1.58 -40.52 -10.69
N VAL A 256 1.38 -40.02 -11.92
CA VAL A 256 0.12 -39.39 -12.34
C VAL A 256 -1.02 -40.40 -12.44
N GLU A 257 -0.74 -41.64 -12.84
CA GLU A 257 -1.75 -42.70 -12.97
C GLU A 257 -2.26 -43.21 -11.61
N TYR A 258 -1.44 -43.17 -10.57
CA TYR A 258 -1.74 -43.81 -9.28
C TYR A 258 -1.91 -42.84 -8.09
N ALA A 259 -1.63 -41.54 -8.22
CA ALA A 259 -1.69 -40.59 -7.11
C ALA A 259 -2.50 -39.31 -7.41
N SER A 260 -3.16 -38.80 -6.36
CA SER A 260 -3.74 -37.44 -6.34
C SER A 260 -2.62 -36.41 -6.25
N LEU A 261 -2.53 -35.54 -7.24
CA LEU A 261 -1.45 -34.54 -7.33
C LEU A 261 -1.79 -33.32 -6.49
N SER A 262 -1.15 -33.19 -5.33
CA SER A 262 -1.12 -31.96 -4.53
C SER A 262 0.14 -31.13 -4.73
N VAL A 263 1.15 -31.67 -5.43
CA VAL A 263 2.45 -31.04 -5.65
C VAL A 263 2.88 -31.13 -7.11
N PRO A 264 3.55 -30.09 -7.66
CA PRO A 264 4.00 -30.07 -9.05
C PRO A 264 5.07 -31.15 -9.32
N ILE A 265 4.95 -31.82 -10.47
CA ILE A 265 5.95 -32.76 -11.00
C ILE A 265 6.71 -32.09 -12.15
N ILE A 266 8.04 -32.07 -12.06
CA ILE A 266 8.96 -31.59 -13.08
C ILE A 266 9.66 -32.82 -13.63
N ALA A 267 9.41 -33.15 -14.89
CA ALA A 267 10.02 -34.32 -15.51
C ALA A 267 11.46 -34.00 -15.94
N GLU A 268 12.46 -34.69 -15.37
CA GLU A 268 13.87 -34.54 -15.73
C GLU A 268 14.17 -35.10 -17.12
N GLY A 269 15.04 -34.41 -17.87
CA GLY A 269 15.51 -34.82 -19.20
C GLY A 269 14.42 -34.85 -20.28
N GLN A 270 13.21 -34.41 -19.95
CA GLN A 270 12.04 -34.55 -20.78
C GLN A 270 11.70 -33.22 -21.46
N GLN A 271 12.44 -32.86 -22.51
CA GLN A 271 11.78 -32.17 -23.62
C GLN A 271 10.98 -33.24 -24.38
N GLN A 272 9.78 -33.55 -23.89
CA GLN A 272 8.97 -34.69 -24.36
C GLN A 272 8.56 -34.59 -25.84
N PHE A 273 8.83 -33.46 -26.48
CA PHE A 273 8.31 -33.14 -27.79
C PHE A 273 9.40 -32.58 -28.70
N GLN A 274 9.69 -33.30 -29.78
CA GLN A 274 10.27 -32.69 -30.96
C GLN A 274 9.17 -31.83 -31.60
N TRP A 275 9.38 -30.52 -31.57
CA TRP A 275 8.51 -29.58 -32.26
C TRP A 275 8.68 -29.76 -33.76
N ASN A 276 7.59 -29.96 -34.48
CA ASN A 276 7.62 -29.82 -35.92
C ASN A 276 8.00 -28.37 -36.27
N THR A 277 8.99 -28.17 -37.13
CA THR A 277 9.45 -26.85 -37.55
C THR A 277 8.39 -26.06 -38.33
N ASN A 278 7.39 -26.75 -38.88
CA ASN A 278 6.37 -26.16 -39.74
C ASN A 278 5.13 -25.67 -38.98
N ASP A 279 5.03 -25.94 -37.67
CA ASP A 279 3.89 -25.55 -36.83
C ASP A 279 4.38 -24.81 -35.58
N ARG A 280 3.58 -23.87 -35.04
CA ARG A 280 3.92 -23.19 -33.78
C ARG A 280 3.88 -24.17 -32.60
N PRO A 281 4.84 -24.13 -31.65
CA PRO A 281 4.87 -25.02 -30.49
C PRO A 281 3.55 -25.07 -29.71
N ILE A 282 2.90 -23.91 -29.53
CA ILE A 282 1.63 -23.83 -28.81
C ILE A 282 0.47 -24.57 -29.52
N ALA A 283 0.42 -24.53 -30.86
CA ALA A 283 -0.59 -25.25 -31.63
C ALA A 283 -0.37 -26.76 -31.54
N GLN A 284 0.89 -27.18 -31.52
CA GLN A 284 1.28 -28.58 -31.34
C GLN A 284 0.99 -29.10 -29.93
N LEU A 285 1.08 -28.24 -28.91
CA LEU A 285 0.68 -28.56 -27.54
C LEU A 285 -0.84 -28.77 -27.44
N PHE A 286 -1.65 -27.84 -27.98
CA PHE A 286 -3.10 -27.95 -27.96
C PHE A 286 -3.65 -29.14 -28.74
N LYS A 287 -3.03 -29.51 -29.87
CA LYS A 287 -3.41 -30.73 -30.63
C LYS A 287 -3.25 -32.00 -29.78
N ARG A 288 -2.29 -32.04 -28.86
CA ARG A 288 -1.92 -33.22 -28.06
C ARG A 288 -2.66 -33.31 -26.72
N MET A 289 -3.15 -32.20 -26.18
CA MET A 289 -4.08 -32.21 -25.06
C MET A 289 -5.45 -32.70 -25.54
N THR A 290 -5.62 -34.02 -25.67
CA THR A 290 -6.90 -34.64 -26.00
C THR A 290 -7.96 -34.23 -24.97
N HIS A 291 -9.18 -33.94 -25.43
CA HIS A 291 -10.33 -33.50 -24.62
C HIS A 291 -10.31 -32.08 -24.04
N PHE A 292 -9.48 -31.17 -24.56
CA PHE A 292 -9.57 -29.75 -24.20
C PHE A 292 -10.75 -29.07 -24.92
N ASN A 293 -11.96 -29.15 -24.36
CA ASN A 293 -13.15 -28.39 -24.80
C ASN A 293 -13.18 -26.96 -24.24
N ARG A 294 -12.02 -26.35 -24.00
CA ARG A 294 -11.91 -25.01 -23.42
C ARG A 294 -11.07 -24.11 -24.32
N THR A 295 -11.55 -22.88 -24.48
CA THR A 295 -10.83 -21.80 -25.15
C THR A 295 -9.71 -21.31 -24.23
N VAL A 296 -8.48 -21.26 -24.73
CA VAL A 296 -7.34 -20.73 -23.98
C VAL A 296 -6.78 -19.52 -24.72
N SER A 297 -6.82 -18.37 -24.06
CA SER A 297 -6.20 -17.14 -24.53
C SER A 297 -4.69 -17.26 -24.42
N VAL A 298 -3.99 -17.23 -25.55
CA VAL A 298 -2.52 -17.19 -25.57
C VAL A 298 -2.04 -15.86 -26.15
N GLN A 299 -1.04 -15.28 -25.51
CA GLN A 299 -0.41 -14.05 -25.96
C GLN A 299 0.39 -14.32 -27.24
N ILE A 300 0.23 -13.47 -28.25
CA ILE A 300 0.88 -13.64 -29.55
C ILE A 300 2.35 -13.22 -29.41
N PRO A 301 3.34 -14.13 -29.60
CA PRO A 301 4.75 -13.82 -29.31
C PRO A 301 5.35 -12.69 -30.17
N SER A 302 4.73 -12.39 -31.31
CA SER A 302 5.15 -11.31 -32.21
C SER A 302 4.53 -9.95 -31.88
N ARG A 303 3.78 -9.82 -30.77
CA ARG A 303 3.14 -8.55 -30.36
C ARG A 303 3.76 -8.01 -29.08
N SER A 304 3.65 -6.69 -28.93
CA SER A 304 4.12 -5.97 -27.75
C SER A 304 3.43 -6.49 -26.47
N PRO A 305 4.15 -6.67 -25.35
CA PRO A 305 3.58 -7.10 -24.08
C PRO A 305 2.50 -6.17 -23.48
N LYS A 306 2.33 -4.97 -24.06
CA LYS A 306 1.39 -3.94 -23.59
C LYS A 306 0.06 -3.92 -24.35
N GLU A 307 -0.11 -4.77 -25.36
CA GLU A 307 -1.36 -4.88 -26.13
C GLU A 307 -2.24 -6.01 -25.61
N ASP A 308 -3.55 -5.76 -25.46
CA ASP A 308 -4.55 -6.79 -25.19
C ASP A 308 -4.65 -7.73 -26.40
N SER A 309 -3.86 -8.80 -26.38
CA SER A 309 -3.69 -9.73 -27.48
C SER A 309 -4.11 -11.13 -27.02
N PHE A 310 -5.39 -11.45 -27.18
CA PHE A 310 -5.90 -12.80 -26.96
C PHE A 310 -6.50 -13.33 -28.26
N GLU A 311 -5.99 -14.44 -28.78
CA GLU A 311 -6.67 -15.21 -29.83
C GLU A 311 -7.51 -16.31 -29.16
N ASN A 312 -8.82 -16.24 -29.32
CA ASN A 312 -9.75 -17.28 -28.84
C ASN A 312 -9.91 -18.35 -29.92
N ARG A 313 -9.44 -19.59 -29.65
CA ARG A 313 -9.59 -20.71 -30.59
C ARG A 313 -10.43 -21.83 -29.99
N ALA A 314 -11.60 -22.07 -30.59
CA ALA A 314 -12.41 -23.25 -30.35
C ALA A 314 -12.17 -24.28 -31.47
N ARG A 315 -12.13 -25.57 -31.12
CA ARG A 315 -12.02 -26.65 -32.09
C ARG A 315 -13.42 -27.17 -32.43
N ASN A 316 -13.93 -26.85 -33.61
CA ASN A 316 -15.12 -27.52 -34.15
C ASN A 316 -14.73 -28.96 -34.50
N GLY A 317 -15.31 -29.92 -33.78
CA GLY A 317 -15.12 -31.34 -34.06
C GLY A 317 -15.77 -31.70 -35.39
N THR A 318 -14.97 -31.92 -36.42
CA THR A 318 -15.44 -32.59 -37.64
C THR A 318 -15.49 -34.08 -37.34
N THR A 319 -16.70 -34.63 -37.20
CA THR A 319 -16.95 -36.06 -37.22
C THR A 319 -16.58 -36.60 -38.60
N GLY A 320 -15.42 -37.24 -38.70
CA GLY A 320 -15.08 -38.12 -39.83
C GLY A 320 -15.73 -39.47 -39.61
N THR A 321 -16.83 -39.73 -40.30
CA THR A 321 -17.46 -41.05 -40.44
C THR A 321 -16.53 -41.96 -41.23
N ARG A 322 -16.45 -43.22 -40.79
CA ARG A 322 -15.83 -44.33 -41.51
C ARG A 322 -16.67 -44.72 -42.73
#